data_AF-A0A5S4T957-F1
#
_entry.id   AF-A0A5S4T957-F1
#
_cell.length_a   1.000
_cell.length_b   1.000
_cell.length_c   1.000
_cell.angle_alpha   90.00
_cell.angle_beta   90.00
_cell.angle_gamma   90.00
#
_symmetry.space_group_name_H-M   'P 1'
#
loop_
_entity.id
_entity.type
_entity.pdbx_description
1 polymer ?
#
loop_
_entity_poly.entity_id
_entity_poly.type
_entity_poly.pdbx_seq_one_letter_code
_entity_poly.pdbx_strand_id
1 'polypeptide(L)'
;AGQAGDKVDVKVIWQLHHLLTAYQDVAELNWTPISDWDKTLEKVSLTVTPPTDIQDSNLWAHRGYYQKNPQVLKEGNSRYQINAKNVSGQLELHAYWDKKAILGKEPVDVSTSKKNKIVALETKISRRRTLLQL
;
A
#
# COMPACT_ATOMS: atom_id res chain seq x y z
N ALA A 1 -16.24 11.49 30.87
CA ALA A 1 -16.02 11.89 29.46
C ALA A 1 -14.55 12.24 29.28
N GLY A 2 -13.99 12.07 28.08
CA GLY A 2 -12.62 12.48 27.78
C GLY A 2 -12.45 14.00 27.79
N GLN A 3 -11.26 14.48 28.12
CA GLN A 3 -10.88 15.89 28.23
C GLN A 3 -9.88 16.29 27.12
N ALA A 4 -9.74 17.59 26.88
CA ALA A 4 -8.73 18.09 25.97
C ALA A 4 -7.32 17.71 26.46
N GLY A 5 -6.55 17.04 25.60
CA GLY A 5 -5.21 16.51 25.92
C GLY A 5 -5.17 15.02 26.21
N ASP A 6 -6.32 14.36 26.37
CA ASP A 6 -6.37 12.90 26.51
C ASP A 6 -5.89 12.21 25.22
N LYS A 7 -5.14 11.13 25.40
CA LYS A 7 -4.71 10.25 24.31
C LYS A 7 -5.66 9.06 24.25
N VAL A 8 -6.12 8.74 23.04
CA VAL A 8 -7.00 7.60 22.78
C VAL A 8 -6.27 6.60 21.93
N ASP A 9 -6.18 5.36 22.42
CA ASP A 9 -5.71 4.23 21.63
C ASP A 9 -6.92 3.52 21.02
N VAL A 10 -7.00 3.51 19.69
CA VAL A 10 -8.07 2.84 18.94
C VAL A 10 -7.50 1.60 18.28
N LYS A 11 -8.10 0.44 18.55
CA LYS A 11 -7.79 -0.82 17.87
C LYS A 11 -8.98 -1.25 17.04
N VAL A 12 -8.80 -1.30 15.72
CA VAL A 12 -9.80 -1.82 14.78
C VAL A 12 -9.24 -3.05 14.08
N ILE A 13 -10.06 -4.09 13.97
CA ILE A 13 -9.71 -5.33 13.26
C ILE A 13 -10.78 -5.56 12.20
N TRP A 14 -10.38 -5.60 10.94
CA TRP A 14 -11.26 -5.89 9.81
C TRP A 14 -10.89 -7.23 9.17
N GLN A 15 -11.91 -7.95 8.70
CA GLN A 15 -11.74 -9.07 7.77
C GLN A 15 -12.10 -8.56 6.38
N LEU A 16 -11.07 -8.36 5.54
CA LEU A 16 -11.24 -7.87 4.18
C LEU A 16 -11.27 -9.07 3.23
N HIS A 17 -12.22 -9.06 2.30
CA HIS A 17 -12.34 -10.08 1.26
C HIS A 17 -12.00 -9.47 -0.10
N HIS A 18 -11.38 -10.27 -0.98
CA HIS A 18 -11.03 -9.87 -2.35
C HIS A 18 -10.20 -8.59 -2.45
N LEU A 19 -9.26 -8.39 -1.52
CA LEU A 19 -8.37 -7.22 -1.52
C LEU A 19 -7.35 -7.24 -2.68
N LEU A 20 -7.05 -8.44 -3.18
CA LEU A 20 -6.13 -8.63 -4.30
C LEU A 20 -6.92 -8.90 -5.58
N THR A 21 -6.49 -8.29 -6.68
CA THR A 21 -6.93 -8.65 -8.03
C THR A 21 -5.94 -9.63 -8.65
N ALA A 22 -6.40 -10.81 -9.03
CA ALA A 22 -5.60 -11.86 -9.64
C ALA A 22 -5.45 -11.66 -11.16
N TYR A 23 -4.23 -11.33 -11.61
CA TYR A 23 -3.85 -11.34 -13.02
C TYR A 23 -3.09 -12.62 -13.36
N GLN A 24 -2.74 -12.80 -14.63
CA GLN A 24 -2.02 -14.01 -15.07
C GLN A 24 -0.63 -14.16 -14.42
N ASP A 25 0.07 -13.06 -14.18
CA ASP A 25 1.44 -13.01 -13.67
C ASP A 25 1.52 -12.58 -12.19
N VAL A 26 0.67 -11.67 -11.75
CA VAL A 26 0.74 -11.09 -10.39
C VAL A 26 -0.63 -10.98 -9.72
N ALA A 27 -0.62 -10.94 -8.39
CA ALA A 27 -1.74 -10.44 -7.61
C ALA A 27 -1.48 -8.96 -7.27
N GLU A 28 -2.37 -8.07 -7.69
CA GLU A 28 -2.28 -6.61 -7.47
C GLU A 28 -3.07 -6.23 -6.21
N LEU A 29 -2.44 -5.50 -5.29
CA LEU A 29 -3.11 -4.75 -4.23
C LEU A 29 -3.21 -3.30 -4.68
N ASN A 30 -4.41 -2.74 -4.73
CA ASN A 30 -4.62 -1.30 -4.87
C ASN A 30 -5.64 -0.87 -3.82
N TRP A 31 -5.16 -0.39 -2.68
CA TRP A 31 -5.98 -0.18 -1.50
C TRP A 31 -5.65 1.12 -0.79
N THR A 32 -6.67 1.83 -0.33
CA THR A 32 -6.56 3.07 0.43
C THR A 32 -6.98 2.83 1.89
N PRO A 33 -6.09 2.33 2.76
CA PRO A 33 -6.42 2.03 4.17
C PRO A 33 -6.81 3.26 5.00
N ILE A 34 -6.37 4.45 4.59
CA ILE A 34 -6.76 5.72 5.20
C ILE A 34 -7.24 6.59 4.04
N SER A 35 -8.50 7.02 4.06
CA SER A 35 -9.15 7.77 2.97
C SER A 35 -9.56 9.18 3.40
N ASP A 36 -10.40 9.27 4.41
CA ASP A 36 -11.27 10.41 4.71
C ASP A 36 -11.21 10.80 6.20
N TRP A 37 -10.03 10.75 6.81
CA TRP A 37 -9.88 11.09 8.24
C TRP A 37 -10.02 12.60 8.48
N ASP A 38 -10.89 12.98 9.43
CA ASP A 38 -11.22 14.39 9.73
C ASP A 38 -10.07 15.20 10.36
N LYS A 39 -9.08 14.52 10.93
CA LYS A 39 -7.93 15.15 11.60
C LYS A 39 -6.62 14.73 10.96
N THR A 40 -5.55 15.44 11.26
CA THR A 40 -4.23 14.99 10.81
C THR A 40 -3.75 13.87 11.72
N LEU A 41 -3.44 12.71 11.14
CA LEU A 41 -2.72 11.65 11.84
C LEU A 41 -1.22 11.99 11.83
N GLU A 42 -0.68 12.39 12.98
CA GLU A 42 0.71 12.85 13.08
C GLU A 42 1.72 11.77 12.67
N LYS A 43 1.46 10.52 13.05
CA LYS A 43 2.31 9.35 12.76
C LYS A 43 1.44 8.18 12.37
N VAL A 44 1.74 7.60 11.21
CA VAL A 44 1.12 6.39 10.70
C VAL A 44 2.22 5.37 10.41
N SER A 45 2.08 4.18 10.96
CA SER A 45 2.93 3.01 10.68
C SER A 45 2.02 1.88 10.23
N LEU A 46 2.28 1.32 9.05
CA LEU A 46 1.61 0.14 8.53
C LEU A 46 2.63 -0.97 8.30
N THR A 47 2.19 -2.21 8.47
CA THR A 47 2.96 -3.40 8.13
C THR A 47 2.13 -4.26 7.21
N VAL A 48 2.72 -4.65 6.08
CA VAL A 48 2.14 -5.63 5.16
C VAL A 48 3.01 -6.87 5.21
N THR A 49 2.42 -8.00 5.63
CA THR A 49 3.10 -9.29 5.73
C THR A 49 2.36 -10.30 4.86
N PRO A 50 2.92 -10.72 3.72
CA PRO A 50 2.37 -11.82 2.94
C PRO A 50 2.49 -13.14 3.73
N PRO A 51 1.71 -14.18 3.38
CA PRO A 51 1.69 -15.45 4.12
C PRO A 51 2.99 -16.26 3.99
N THR A 52 3.86 -15.91 3.04
CA THR A 52 5.14 -16.56 2.78
C THR A 52 6.14 -15.57 2.21
N ASP A 53 7.41 -15.98 2.11
CA ASP A 53 8.45 -15.17 1.49
C ASP A 53 8.35 -15.19 -0.03
N ILE A 54 8.08 -14.01 -0.62
CA ILE A 54 7.86 -13.86 -2.06
C ILE A 54 8.84 -12.83 -2.62
N GLN A 55 9.92 -13.32 -3.24
CA GLN A 55 10.96 -12.46 -3.80
C GLN A 55 10.42 -11.50 -4.87
N ASP A 56 9.60 -12.00 -5.80
CA ASP A 56 9.01 -11.18 -6.85
C ASP A 56 7.81 -10.39 -6.32
N SER A 57 8.11 -9.29 -5.64
CA SER A 57 7.14 -8.41 -5.04
C SER A 57 7.68 -6.99 -4.91
N ASN A 58 6.78 -6.02 -5.02
CA ASN A 58 7.07 -4.63 -4.69
C ASN A 58 5.85 -3.93 -4.10
N LEU A 59 6.09 -2.89 -3.29
CA LEU A 59 5.05 -2.08 -2.68
C LEU A 59 5.43 -0.60 -2.76
N TRP A 60 4.45 0.21 -3.12
CA TRP A 60 4.51 1.66 -3.11
C TRP A 60 3.41 2.21 -2.21
N ALA A 61 3.67 3.38 -1.66
CA ALA A 61 2.70 4.09 -0.84
C ALA A 61 2.61 5.56 -1.29
N HIS A 62 1.39 6.09 -1.33
CA HIS A 62 1.11 7.40 -1.89
C HIS A 62 0.19 8.23 -0.99
N ARG A 63 0.40 9.56 -1.06
CA ARG A 63 -0.40 10.58 -0.38
C ARG A 63 -0.81 11.72 -1.30
N GLY A 64 -0.76 11.51 -2.61
CA GLY A 64 -0.84 12.56 -3.64
C GLY A 64 0.55 13.13 -4.02
N TYR A 65 0.59 13.99 -5.05
CA TYR A 65 1.85 14.48 -5.63
C TYR A 65 2.57 15.52 -4.76
N TYR A 66 1.83 16.38 -4.07
CA TYR A 66 2.40 17.49 -3.29
C TYR A 66 2.77 17.12 -1.84
N GLN A 67 2.35 15.95 -1.39
CA GLN A 67 2.64 15.48 -0.03
C GLN A 67 4.00 14.80 0.04
N LYS A 68 4.64 14.84 1.22
CA LYS A 68 5.87 14.10 1.48
C LYS A 68 5.63 12.60 1.31
N ASN A 69 6.58 11.94 0.64
CA ASN A 69 6.53 10.50 0.40
C ASN A 69 6.46 9.73 1.72
N PRO A 70 5.55 8.75 1.82
CA PRO A 70 5.72 7.67 2.77
C PRO A 70 7.06 6.98 2.53
N GLN A 71 7.72 6.59 3.61
CA GLN A 71 8.86 5.69 3.55
C GLN A 71 8.33 4.27 3.45
N VAL A 72 8.83 3.50 2.48
CA VAL A 72 8.57 2.07 2.36
C VAL A 72 9.90 1.34 2.52
N LEU A 73 9.98 0.45 3.50
CA LEU A 73 11.12 -0.43 3.74
C LEU A 73 10.68 -1.87 3.50
N LYS A 74 11.39 -2.60 2.64
CA LYS A 74 11.24 -4.05 2.48
C LYS A 74 12.18 -4.74 3.49
N GLU A 75 11.59 -5.46 4.44
CA GLU A 75 12.29 -6.25 5.45
C GLU A 75 12.38 -7.71 4.97
N GLY A 76 13.60 -8.21 4.76
CA GLY A 76 13.82 -9.53 4.19
C GLY A 76 13.25 -9.64 2.77
N ASN A 77 12.59 -10.75 2.45
CA ASN A 77 12.10 -11.02 1.10
C ASN A 77 10.65 -10.60 0.86
N SER A 78 9.89 -10.16 1.88
CA SER A 78 8.42 -10.17 1.75
C SER A 78 7.65 -9.19 2.62
N ARG A 79 8.15 -8.83 3.80
CA ARG A 79 7.48 -7.90 4.73
C ARG A 79 7.78 -6.46 4.36
N TYR A 80 6.77 -5.60 4.42
CA TYR A 80 6.91 -4.17 4.15
C TYR A 80 6.51 -3.35 5.37
N GLN A 81 7.37 -2.43 5.78
CA GLN A 81 7.05 -1.39 6.75
C GLN A 81 6.84 -0.06 6.01
N ILE A 82 5.70 0.58 6.26
CA ILE A 82 5.34 1.86 5.69
C ILE A 82 5.24 2.89 6.81
N ASN A 83 5.98 3.99 6.71
CA ASN A 83 5.93 5.09 7.66
C ASN A 83 5.52 6.39 6.96
N ALA A 84 4.49 7.04 7.49
CA ALA A 84 4.04 8.36 7.03
C ALA A 84 3.86 9.31 8.23
N LYS A 85 4.08 10.60 7.99
CA LYS A 85 3.89 11.66 8.99
C LYS A 85 2.88 12.69 8.49
N ASN A 86 2.08 13.23 9.40
CA ASN A 86 1.10 14.29 9.13
C ASN A 86 0.15 13.92 7.99
N VAL A 87 -0.55 12.78 8.12
CA VAL A 87 -1.54 12.28 7.16
C VAL A 87 -2.88 13.00 7.38
N SER A 88 -3.17 14.01 6.56
CA SER A 88 -4.40 14.84 6.60
C SER A 88 -5.40 14.48 5.50
N GLY A 89 -5.36 13.25 4.99
CA GLY A 89 -6.15 12.78 3.86
C GLY A 89 -5.79 11.32 3.58
N GLN A 90 -5.63 10.95 2.32
CA GLN A 90 -5.41 9.55 1.99
C GLN A 90 -3.97 9.04 2.19
N LEU A 91 -3.88 7.77 2.55
CA LEU A 91 -2.70 6.92 2.40
C LEU A 91 -3.11 5.72 1.53
N GLU A 92 -2.60 5.67 0.31
CA GLU A 92 -2.83 4.61 -0.65
C GLU A 92 -1.62 3.66 -0.67
N LEU A 93 -1.90 2.36 -0.79
CA LEU A 93 -0.94 1.29 -1.00
C LEU A 93 -1.20 0.67 -2.37
N HIS A 94 -0.15 0.59 -3.18
CA HIS A 94 -0.15 -0.14 -4.43
C HIS A 94 0.96 -1.19 -4.38
N ALA A 95 0.65 -2.47 -4.58
CA ALA A 95 1.65 -3.52 -4.51
C ALA A 95 1.34 -4.64 -5.50
N TYR A 96 2.36 -5.46 -5.76
CA TYR A 96 2.18 -6.73 -6.44
C TYR A 96 3.02 -7.84 -5.79
N TRP A 97 2.56 -9.07 -5.97
CA TRP A 97 3.31 -10.30 -5.68
C TRP A 97 3.13 -11.30 -6.83
N ASP A 98 4.06 -12.24 -7.00
CA ASP A 98 3.84 -13.41 -7.86
C ASP A 98 2.50 -14.08 -7.52
N LYS A 99 1.63 -14.22 -8.52
CA LYS A 99 0.26 -14.71 -8.32
C LYS A 99 0.25 -16.13 -7.76
N LYS A 100 1.15 -16.99 -8.23
CA LYS A 100 1.18 -18.40 -7.83
C LYS A 100 1.69 -18.55 -6.40
N ALA A 101 2.64 -17.72 -5.98
CA ALA A 101 3.18 -17.73 -4.63
C ALA A 101 2.16 -17.24 -3.59
N ILE A 102 1.35 -16.23 -3.92
CA ILE A 102 0.41 -15.64 -2.96
C ILE A 102 -1.01 -16.22 -3.01
N LEU A 103 -1.50 -16.60 -4.19
CA LEU A 103 -2.86 -17.13 -4.40
C LEU A 103 -2.87 -18.59 -4.88
N GLY A 104 -1.72 -19.23 -5.08
CA GLY A 104 -1.68 -20.63 -5.50
C GLY A 104 -2.46 -20.89 -6.80
N LYS A 105 -3.45 -21.79 -6.70
CA LYS A 105 -4.27 -22.26 -7.82
C LYS A 105 -5.57 -21.47 -8.02
N GLU A 106 -5.80 -20.39 -7.27
CA GLU A 106 -7.00 -19.56 -7.46
C GLU A 106 -7.17 -19.11 -8.92
N PRO A 107 -8.39 -18.94 -9.43
CA PRO A 107 -8.62 -18.45 -10.78
C PRO A 107 -8.03 -17.05 -10.98
N VAL A 108 -7.82 -16.67 -12.23
CA VAL A 108 -7.51 -15.28 -12.57
C VAL A 108 -8.82 -14.49 -12.61
N ASP A 109 -8.83 -13.29 -12.04
CA ASP A 109 -9.92 -12.34 -12.18
C ASP A 109 -9.85 -11.66 -13.56
N VAL A 110 -8.62 -11.40 -14.03
CA VAL A 110 -8.35 -10.73 -15.30
C VAL A 110 -7.32 -11.51 -16.10
N SER A 111 -7.71 -11.97 -17.29
CA SER A 111 -6.88 -12.81 -18.18
C SER A 111 -5.80 -12.03 -18.95
N THR A 112 -5.04 -11.19 -18.26
CA THR A 112 -3.92 -10.43 -18.84
C THR A 112 -2.75 -10.37 -17.87
N SER A 113 -1.53 -10.18 -18.38
CA SER A 113 -0.38 -9.82 -17.55
C SER A 113 -0.40 -8.33 -17.17
N LYS A 114 -0.03 -8.02 -15.93
CA LYS A 114 -0.18 -6.68 -15.35
C LYS A 114 1.10 -6.11 -14.74
N LYS A 115 2.07 -6.94 -14.34
CA LYS A 115 3.28 -6.51 -13.62
C LYS A 115 4.00 -5.33 -14.29
N ASN A 116 4.31 -5.46 -15.58
CA ASN A 116 5.02 -4.42 -16.32
C ASN A 116 4.23 -3.10 -16.40
N LYS A 117 2.89 -3.18 -16.44
CA LYS A 117 2.02 -1.99 -16.46
C LYS A 117 2.00 -1.30 -15.11
N ILE A 118 1.97 -2.06 -14.02
CA ILE A 118 2.10 -1.54 -12.64
C ILE A 118 3.44 -0.80 -12.49
N VAL A 119 4.56 -1.47 -12.82
CA VAL A 119 5.90 -0.88 -12.70
C VAL A 119 6.05 0.38 -13.56
N ALA A 120 5.49 0.39 -14.78
CA ALA A 120 5.50 1.56 -15.65
C ALA A 120 4.65 2.71 -15.09
N LEU A 121 3.50 2.43 -14.48
CA LEU A 121 2.66 3.42 -13.81
C LEU A 121 3.42 4.07 -12.65
N GLU A 122 4.01 3.26 -11.78
CA GLU A 122 4.75 3.72 -10.61
C GLU A 122 5.98 4.56 -10.98
N THR A 123 6.66 4.16 -12.05
CA THR A 123 7.77 4.95 -12.62
C THR A 123 7.28 6.33 -13.09
N LYS A 124 6.11 6.42 -13.73
CA LYS A 124 5.52 7.69 -14.16
C LYS A 124 5.11 8.56 -12.97
N ILE A 125 4.49 7.97 -11.94
CA ILE A 125 4.11 8.66 -10.71
C ILE A 125 5.35 9.26 -10.04
N SER A 126 6.41 8.46 -9.88
CA SER A 126 7.67 8.90 -9.29
C SER A 126 8.27 10.08 -10.06
N ARG A 127 8.38 9.98 -11.39
CA ARG A 127 8.90 11.07 -12.24
C ARG A 127 8.08 12.36 -12.13
N ARG A 128 6.75 12.26 -12.23
CA ARG A 128 5.85 13.43 -12.13
C ARG A 128 5.98 14.10 -10.76
N ARG A 129 6.11 13.30 -9.70
CA ARG A 129 6.31 13.83 -8.35
C ARG A 129 7.61 14.61 -8.23
N THR A 130 8.73 14.05 -8.72
CA THR A 130 10.02 14.75 -8.71
C THR A 130 9.92 16.11 -9.41
N LEU A 131 9.23 16.18 -10.56
CA LEU A 131 9.04 17.43 -11.29
C LEU A 131 8.21 18.48 -10.54
N LEU A 132 7.23 18.05 -9.74
CA LEU A 132 6.31 18.95 -9.00
C LEU A 132 6.84 19.38 -7.62
N GLN A 133 7.95 18.78 -7.16
CA GLN A 133 8.59 19.10 -5.89
C GLN A 133 9.91 19.88 -6.06
N LEU A 134 10.27 20.21 -7.31
CA LEU A 134 11.27 21.23 -7.66
C LEU A 134 10.66 22.63 -7.49
#